data_AF-A0AA41YKC1-F1
#
_entry.id   AF-A0AA41YKC1-F1
#
_cell.length_a   1.000
_cell.length_b   1.000
_cell.length_c   1.000
_cell.angle_alpha   90.00
_cell.angle_beta   90.00
_cell.angle_gamma   90.00
#
_symmetry.space_group_name_H-M   'P 1'
#
loop_
_entity.id
_entity.type
_entity.pdbx_description
1 polymer ?
#
loop_
_entity_poly.entity_id
_entity_poly.type
_entity_poly.pdbx_seq_one_letter_code
_entity_poly.pdbx_strand_id
1 'polypeptide(L)'
;MQLLSAILLTAFARPSACQETGDVAAGRRLAEASCSTCHIIGPTPQRVGNDVPTFAAIARMPSTTPLALRAFLQTPHSRMPNLILKPGEIDDLIAYILSLRHA
;
A
#
# COMPACT_ATOMS: atom_id res chain seq x y z
N MET A 1 -39.36 -8.73 -49.73
CA MET A 1 -38.02 -9.31 -49.50
C MET A 1 -37.10 -8.22 -48.96
N GLN A 2 -36.60 -8.45 -47.74
CA GLN A 2 -35.40 -7.83 -47.11
C GLN A 2 -35.53 -6.33 -46.72
N LEU A 3 -35.03 -5.82 -45.60
CA LEU A 3 -33.88 -6.20 -44.77
C LEU A 3 -34.15 -5.83 -43.29
N LEU A 4 -34.04 -6.78 -42.37
CA LEU A 4 -33.94 -6.50 -40.93
C LEU A 4 -32.54 -5.97 -40.61
N SER A 5 -32.44 -4.74 -40.12
CA SER A 5 -31.18 -4.16 -39.64
C SER A 5 -30.82 -4.74 -38.28
N ALA A 6 -29.74 -5.51 -38.22
CA ALA A 6 -29.19 -6.03 -36.98
C ALA A 6 -28.36 -4.93 -36.28
N ILE A 7 -28.86 -4.43 -35.15
CA ILE A 7 -28.12 -3.50 -34.28
C ILE A 7 -27.11 -4.33 -33.49
N LEU A 8 -25.83 -4.23 -33.86
CA LEU A 8 -24.73 -4.88 -33.15
C LEU A 8 -24.36 -4.04 -31.92
N LEU A 9 -24.85 -4.44 -30.75
CA LEU A 9 -24.54 -3.80 -29.48
C LEU A 9 -23.16 -4.27 -28.99
N THR A 10 -22.09 -3.57 -29.39
CA THR A 10 -20.74 -3.84 -28.88
C THR A 10 -20.65 -3.38 -27.42
N ALA A 11 -20.68 -4.34 -26.49
CA ALA A 11 -20.43 -4.09 -25.08
C ALA A 11 -18.94 -3.76 -24.87
N PHE A 12 -18.63 -2.49 -24.60
CA PHE A 12 -17.31 -2.09 -24.13
C PHE A 12 -17.11 -2.58 -22.69
N ALA A 13 -16.36 -3.67 -22.51
CA ALA A 13 -15.85 -4.06 -21.21
C ALA A 13 -14.85 -3.00 -20.74
N ARG A 14 -15.25 -2.19 -19.74
CA ARG A 14 -14.32 -1.27 -19.08
C ARG A 14 -13.31 -2.09 -18.27
N PRO A 15 -12.00 -1.86 -18.41
CA PRO A 15 -11.04 -2.43 -17.49
C PRO A 15 -11.31 -1.84 -16.11
N SER A 16 -11.59 -2.69 -15.13
CA SER A 16 -11.54 -2.31 -13.72
C SER A 16 -10.09 -2.01 -13.39
N ALA A 17 -9.71 -0.74 -13.44
CA ALA A 17 -8.50 -0.29 -12.77
C ALA A 17 -8.73 -0.50 -11.27
N CYS A 18 -7.96 -1.39 -10.65
CA CYS A 18 -7.80 -1.37 -9.20
C CYS A 18 -7.32 0.03 -8.84
N GLN A 19 -8.20 0.85 -8.27
CA GLN A 19 -7.80 2.14 -7.71
C GLN A 19 -6.74 1.84 -6.66
N GLU A 20 -5.53 2.38 -6.82
CA GLU A 20 -4.63 2.50 -5.69
C GLU A 20 -5.36 3.36 -4.66
N THR A 21 -5.72 2.76 -3.53
CA THR A 21 -6.67 3.37 -2.59
C THR A 21 -6.03 4.39 -1.64
N GLY A 22 -4.80 4.87 -1.88
CA GLY A 22 -4.09 5.78 -0.98
C GLY A 22 -3.15 6.78 -1.66
N ASP A 23 -2.88 7.90 -0.98
CA ASP A 23 -1.93 8.94 -1.37
C ASP A 23 -0.55 8.65 -0.77
N VAL A 24 0.40 8.30 -1.65
CA VAL A 24 1.80 8.01 -1.31
C VAL A 24 2.47 9.18 -0.55
N ALA A 25 2.17 10.43 -0.89
CA ALA A 25 2.76 11.59 -0.25
C ALA A 25 2.15 11.86 1.13
N ALA A 26 0.86 11.58 1.32
CA ALA A 26 0.24 11.57 2.65
C ALA A 26 0.80 10.45 3.53
N GLY A 27 0.93 9.24 2.97
CA GLY A 27 1.49 8.07 3.65
C GLY A 27 2.93 8.28 4.09
N ARG A 28 3.74 8.93 3.25
CA ARG A 28 5.11 9.32 3.61
C ARG A 28 5.15 10.27 4.81
N ARG A 29 4.33 11.33 4.79
CA ARG A 29 4.26 12.31 5.90
C ARG A 29 3.82 11.64 7.20
N LEU A 30 2.86 10.72 7.12
CA LEU A 30 2.43 9.93 8.27
C LEU A 30 3.55 9.01 8.79
N ALA A 31 4.28 8.35 7.89
CA ALA A 31 5.41 7.50 8.24
C ALA A 31 6.54 8.31 8.89
N GLU A 32 6.82 9.52 8.41
CA GLU A 32 7.78 10.46 8.99
C GLU A 32 7.40 10.81 10.43
N ALA A 33 6.11 11.06 10.70
CA ALA A 33 5.62 11.43 12.03
C ALA A 33 5.60 10.27 13.04
N SER A 34 5.22 9.06 12.59
CA SER A 34 4.86 7.97 13.51
C SER A 34 5.75 6.74 13.42
N CYS A 35 6.42 6.51 12.28
CA CYS A 35 7.14 5.27 12.03
C CYS A 35 8.67 5.46 12.04
N SER A 36 9.16 6.67 11.76
CA SER A 36 10.57 7.00 11.61
C SER A 36 11.42 6.81 12.88
N THR A 37 10.78 6.84 14.06
CA THR A 37 11.44 6.57 15.35
C THR A 37 12.05 5.17 15.41
N CYS A 38 11.43 4.19 14.73
CA CYS A 38 11.85 2.79 14.79
C CYS A 38 12.26 2.23 13.42
N HIS A 39 11.67 2.71 12.33
CA HIS A 39 11.90 2.22 10.98
C HIS A 39 12.69 3.22 10.15
N ILE A 40 13.60 2.73 9.30
CA ILE A 40 13.98 3.50 8.12
C ILE A 40 12.83 3.43 7.12
N ILE A 41 12.28 4.60 6.83
CA ILE A 41 11.12 4.74 5.95
C ILE A 41 11.48 5.16 4.52
N GLY A 42 12.73 5.55 4.26
CA GLY A 42 13.20 5.95 2.93
C GLY A 42 13.57 4.76 2.03
N PRO A 43 13.93 5.02 0.75
CA PRO A 43 14.28 3.96 -0.20
C PRO A 43 15.62 3.28 0.11
N THR A 44 16.44 3.87 0.98
CA THR A 44 17.80 3.40 1.25
C THR A 44 17.79 1.95 1.78
N PRO A 45 18.51 1.02 1.14
CA PRO A 45 18.51 -0.39 1.51
C PRO A 45 19.34 -0.70 2.77
N GLN A 46 19.81 0.32 3.50
CA GLN A 46 20.73 0.10 4.62
C GLN A 46 20.03 -0.73 5.71
N ARG A 47 20.57 -1.91 5.99
CA ARG A 47 20.34 -2.61 7.25
C ARG A 47 20.80 -1.67 8.37
N VAL A 48 19.86 -1.09 9.11
CA VAL A 48 20.16 -0.67 10.47
C VAL A 48 20.29 -1.95 11.27
N GLY A 49 21.36 -2.06 12.07
CA GLY A 49 21.64 -3.21 12.94
C GLY A 49 20.63 -3.41 14.07
N ASN A 50 19.37 -3.06 13.84
CA ASN A 50 18.24 -3.25 14.75
C ASN A 50 17.36 -4.35 14.14
N ASP A 51 16.75 -5.18 14.97
CA ASP A 51 15.80 -6.23 14.56
C ASP A 51 14.48 -5.70 13.93
N VAL A 52 14.47 -4.45 13.47
CA VAL A 52 13.32 -3.75 12.90
C VAL A 52 13.55 -3.53 11.40
N PRO A 53 12.70 -4.09 10.51
CA PRO A 53 12.93 -4.01 9.07
C PRO A 53 12.68 -2.60 8.53
N THR A 54 13.43 -2.19 7.49
CA THR A 54 13.14 -0.95 6.75
C THR A 54 11.85 -1.10 5.95
N PHE A 55 11.20 0.01 5.59
CA PHE A 55 9.99 -0.06 4.77
C PHE A 55 10.26 -0.69 3.40
N ALA A 56 11.40 -0.38 2.77
CA ALA A 56 11.81 -1.03 1.53
C ALA A 56 12.01 -2.56 1.71
N ALA A 57 12.53 -3.00 2.86
CA ALA A 57 12.64 -4.42 3.17
C ALA A 57 11.27 -5.08 3.38
N ILE A 58 10.35 -4.43 4.10
CA ILE A 58 8.95 -4.87 4.27
C ILE A 58 8.29 -4.98 2.89
N ALA A 59 8.39 -3.95 2.07
CA ALA A 59 7.80 -3.89 0.74
C ALA A 59 8.29 -5.02 -0.17
N ARG A 60 9.54 -5.47 -0.04
CA ARG A 60 10.09 -6.55 -0.87
C ARG A 60 9.73 -7.96 -0.41
N MET A 61 9.13 -8.15 0.76
CA MET A 61 8.71 -9.49 1.19
C MET A 61 7.59 -10.03 0.29
N PRO A 62 7.63 -11.31 -0.13
CA PRO A 62 6.58 -11.91 -0.96
C PRO A 62 5.20 -11.91 -0.29
N SER A 63 5.16 -11.94 1.04
CA SER A 63 3.94 -11.90 1.84
C SER A 63 3.32 -10.50 1.95
N THR A 64 4.06 -9.45 1.59
CA THR A 64 3.59 -8.06 1.73
C THR A 64 2.60 -7.74 0.62
N THR A 65 1.32 -7.76 0.98
CA THR A 65 0.17 -7.37 0.14
C THR A 65 -0.60 -6.24 0.82
N PRO A 66 -1.44 -5.45 0.10
CA PRO A 66 -2.28 -4.44 0.73
C PRO A 66 -3.15 -5.00 1.86
N LEU A 67 -3.74 -6.18 1.65
CA LEU A 67 -4.58 -6.85 2.65
C LEU A 67 -3.77 -7.24 3.90
N ALA A 68 -2.58 -7.83 3.71
CA ALA A 68 -1.72 -8.22 4.82
C ALA A 68 -1.27 -7.01 5.64
N LEU A 69 -0.87 -5.92 4.98
CA LEU A 69 -0.48 -4.69 5.66
C LEU A 69 -1.66 -4.05 6.40
N ARG A 70 -2.86 -4.04 5.82
CA ARG A 70 -4.06 -3.52 6.49
C ARG A 70 -4.36 -4.29 7.78
N ALA A 71 -4.35 -5.62 7.72
CA ALA A 71 -4.56 -6.46 8.90
C ALA A 71 -3.46 -6.23 9.96
N PHE A 72 -2.21 -6.13 9.52
CA PHE A 72 -1.07 -5.89 10.39
C PHE A 72 -1.17 -4.55 11.13
N LEU A 73 -1.45 -3.44 10.42
CA LEU A 73 -1.54 -2.09 10.96
C LEU A 73 -2.70 -1.89 11.95
N GLN A 74 -3.68 -2.80 11.97
CA GLN A 74 -4.82 -2.77 12.88
C GLN A 74 -4.55 -3.53 14.18
N THR A 75 -3.39 -4.16 14.33
CA THR A 75 -3.06 -4.96 15.51
C THR A 75 -1.71 -4.55 16.10
N PRO A 76 -1.61 -4.32 17.41
CA PRO A 76 -0.32 -4.15 18.06
C PRO A 76 0.47 -5.47 18.00
N HIS A 77 1.79 -5.40 17.83
CA HIS A 77 2.65 -6.58 17.84
C HIS A 77 4.05 -6.26 18.37
N SER A 78 4.63 -7.22 19.10
CA SER A 78 6.00 -7.12 19.66
C SER A 78 6.25 -5.76 20.36
N ARG A 79 7.14 -4.92 19.80
CA ARG A 79 7.49 -3.59 20.29
C ARG A 79 6.81 -2.44 19.53
N MET A 80 5.96 -2.73 18.53
CA MET A 80 5.24 -1.69 17.80
C MET A 80 4.10 -1.15 18.69
N PRO A 81 4.00 0.17 18.89
CA PRO A 81 2.92 0.75 19.66
C PRO A 81 1.57 0.51 18.97
N ASN A 82 0.48 0.62 19.73
CA ASN A 82 -0.85 0.59 19.16
C ASN A 82 -1.11 1.89 18.36
N LEU A 83 -1.02 1.81 17.03
CA LEU A 83 -1.24 2.95 16.15
C LEU A 83 -2.75 3.19 15.99
N ILE A 84 -3.24 4.35 16.45
CA ILE A 84 -4.63 4.75 16.23
C ILE A 84 -4.71 5.47 14.89
N LEU A 85 -4.94 4.71 13.81
CA LEU A 85 -5.03 5.20 12.44
C LEU A 85 -6.47 5.13 11.93
N LYS A 86 -6.90 6.15 11.20
CA LYS A 86 -8.15 6.14 10.43
C LYS A 86 -8.00 5.22 9.21
N PRO A 87 -9.12 4.69 8.66
CA PRO A 87 -9.06 3.82 7.48
C PRO A 87 -8.28 4.42 6.29
N GLY A 88 -8.46 5.72 5.99
CA GLY A 88 -7.72 6.38 4.91
C GLY A 88 -6.22 6.54 5.21
N GLU A 89 -5.84 6.77 6.47
CA GLU A 89 -4.43 6.86 6.88
C GLU A 89 -3.72 5.51 6.74
N ILE A 90 -4.43 4.41 7.00
CA ILE A 90 -3.94 3.05 6.74
C ILE A 90 -3.68 2.87 5.25
N ASP A 91 -4.61 3.31 4.40
CA ASP A 91 -4.48 3.17 2.94
C ASP A 91 -3.33 4.00 2.38
N ASP A 92 -3.18 5.23 2.84
CA ASP A 92 -2.06 6.10 2.48
C ASP A 92 -0.71 5.48 2.89
N LEU A 93 -0.62 4.94 4.12
CA LEU A 93 0.59 4.30 4.63
C LEU A 93 0.94 3.03 3.85
N ILE A 94 -0.07 2.22 3.49
CA ILE A 94 0.09 1.05 2.64
C ILE A 94 0.62 1.45 1.26
N ALA A 95 0.02 2.46 0.63
CA ALA A 95 0.46 2.97 -0.68
C ALA A 95 1.93 3.40 -0.62
N TYR A 96 2.32 4.14 0.43
CA TYR A 96 3.70 4.55 0.62
C TYR A 96 4.66 3.37 0.79
N ILE A 97 4.36 2.40 1.67
CA ILE A 97 5.21 1.21 1.86
C ILE A 97 5.37 0.47 0.54
N LEU A 98 4.28 0.22 -0.19
CA LEU A 98 4.33 -0.54 -1.45
C LEU A 98 5.07 0.18 -2.57
N SER A 99 5.04 1.52 -2.59
CA SER A 99 5.81 2.32 -3.56
C SER A 99 7.32 2.09 -3.49
N LEU A 100 7.83 1.63 -2.33
CA LEU A 100 9.25 1.38 -2.09
C LEU A 100 9.73 -0.01 -2.54
N ARG A 101 8.86 -0.85 -3.10
CA ARG A 101 9.19 -2.22 -3.50
C ARG A 101 10.33 -2.31 -4.52
N HIS A 102 10.42 -1.31 -5.39
CA HIS A 102 11.39 -1.23 -6.49
C HIS A 102 12.39 -0.07 -6.35
N ALA A 103 12.39 0.58 -5.18
CA ALA A 103 13.29 1.68 -4.89
C ALA A 103 14.67 1.21 -4.38
#